data_AF-A0A4U9HZ77-F1
#
_entry.id   AF-A0A4U9HZ77-F1
#
_cell.length_a   1.000
_cell.length_b   1.000
_cell.length_c   1.000
_cell.angle_alpha   90.00
_cell.angle_beta   90.00
_cell.angle_gamma   90.00
#
_symmetry.space_group_name_H-M   'P 1'
#
loop_
_entity.id
_entity.type
_entity.pdbx_description
1 polymer ?
#
loop_
_entity_poly.entity_id
_entity_poly.type
_entity_poly.pdbx_seq_one_letter_code
_entity_poly.pdbx_strand_id
1 'polypeptide(L)' 'MIMETHLFFPDEQGGTTEITRRATYVFRLENDRWLCTIDNSYGTSVLDAESA' A
#
# COMPACT_ATOMS: atom_id res chain seq x y z
N MET A 1 8.29 5.78 -5.14
CA MET A 1 8.70 4.89 -4.04
C MET A 1 7.78 3.67 -4.02
N ILE A 2 8.34 2.47 -3.86
CA ILE A 2 7.57 1.27 -3.56
C ILE A 2 7.81 0.94 -2.09
N MET A 3 6.74 0.73 -1.33
CA MET A 3 6.78 0.36 0.08
C MET A 3 6.04 -0.94 0.29
N GLU A 4 6.55 -1.80 1.16
CA GLU A 4 5.86 -3.00 1.61
C GLU A 4 5.57 -2.88 3.11
N THR A 5 4.34 -3.22 3.51
CA THR A 5 3.90 -3.25 4.90
C THR A 5 3.38 -4.64 5.22
N HIS A 6 3.86 -5.22 6.31
CA HIS A 6 3.40 -6.49 6.86
C HIS A 6 2.67 -6.22 8.17
N LEU A 7 1.41 -6.64 8.24
CA LEU A 7 0.56 -6.48 9.41
C LEU A 7 0.23 -7.86 10.00
N PHE A 8 0.53 -8.05 11.28
CA PHE A 8 0.15 -9.24 12.04
C PHE A 8 -0.80 -8.82 13.15
N PHE A 9 -2.01 -9.38 13.18
CA PHE A 9 -3.01 -9.06 14.18
C PHE A 9 -3.89 -10.27 14.50
N PRO A 10 -4.41 -10.38 15.73
CA PRO A 10 -5.27 -11.49 16.09
C PRO A 10 -6.59 -11.43 15.31
N ASP A 11 -7.08 -12.59 14.87
CA ASP A 11 -8.42 -12.73 14.32
C ASP A 11 -9.47 -12.90 15.44
N GLU A 12 -10.75 -12.93 15.07
CA GLU A 12 -11.87 -13.08 16.02
C GLU A 12 -11.88 -14.43 16.76
N GLN A 13 -11.15 -15.42 16.26
CA GLN A 13 -11.09 -16.79 16.78
C GLN A 13 -9.81 -17.04 17.60
N GLY A 14 -8.97 -16.01 17.80
CA GLY A 14 -7.72 -16.09 18.53
C GLY A 14 -6.54 -16.65 17.72
N GLY A 15 -6.70 -16.82 16.40
CA GLY A 15 -5.60 -17.04 15.46
C GLY A 15 -4.89 -15.72 15.10
N THR A 16 -3.91 -15.79 14.19
CA THR A 16 -3.18 -14.61 13.68
C THR A 16 -3.49 -14.43 12.21
N THR A 17 -4.01 -13.26 11.85
CA THR A 17 -4.11 -12.81 10.46
C THR A 17 -2.83 -12.09 10.05
N GLU A 18 -2.36 -12.40 8.85
CA GLU A 18 -1.25 -11.72 8.19
C GLU A 18 -1.76 -10.99 6.94
N ILE A 19 -1.42 -9.71 6.81
CA ILE A 19 -1.70 -8.91 5.61
C ILE A 19 -0.38 -8.31 5.12
N THR A 20 -0.01 -8.61 3.87
CA THR A 20 1.05 -7.91 3.16
C THR A 20 0.44 -6.91 2.18
N ARG A 21 0.87 -5.65 2.24
CA ARG A 21 0.40 -4.59 1.34
C ARG A 21 1.58 -3.89 0.68
N ARG A 22 1.58 -3.86 -0.66
CA ARG A 22 2.57 -3.15 -1.47
C ARG A 22 1.97 -1.87 -2.02
N ALA A 23 2.50 -0.72 -1.63
CA ALA A 23 2.04 0.60 -2.04
C ALA A 23 2.98 1.23 -3.07
N THR A 24 2.43 2.08 -3.94
CA THR A 24 3.16 2.90 -4.90
C THR A 24 2.88 4.38 -4.65
N TYR A 25 3.95 5.15 -4.45
CA TYR A 25 3.86 6.60 -4.26
C TYR A 25 4.69 7.33 -5.32
N VAL A 26 4.14 8.40 -5.90
CA VAL A 26 4.88 9.30 -6.80
C VAL A 26 4.95 10.68 -6.19
N PHE A 27 6.17 11.16 -6.01
CA PHE A 27 6.44 12.48 -5.49
C PHE A 27 6.96 13.39 -6.61
N ARG A 28 6.54 14.65 -6.58
CA ARG A 28 7.06 15.71 -7.44
C ARG A 28 7.72 16.76 -6.57
N LEU A 29 8.88 17.25 -6.99
CA LEU A 29 9.55 18.37 -6.35
C LEU A 29 8.89 19.67 -6.83
N GLU A 30 8.28 20.41 -5.91
CA GLU A 30 7.66 21.71 -6.16
C GLU A 30 8.11 22.69 -5.07
N ASN A 31 8.64 23.85 -5.46
CA ASN A 31 9.11 24.91 -4.56
C ASN A 31 10.03 24.37 -3.45
N ASP A 32 11.02 23.56 -3.84
CA ASP A 32 12.00 22.91 -2.96
C ASP A 32 11.38 21.96 -1.91
N ARG A 33 10.17 21.45 -2.17
CA ARG A 33 9.47 20.48 -1.33
C ARG A 33 8.99 19.30 -2.14
N TRP A 34 9.20 18.09 -1.64
CA TRP A 34 8.59 16.89 -2.21
C TRP A 34 7.12 16.83 -1.83
N LEU A 35 6.24 16.86 -2.83
CA LEU A 35 4.80 16.70 -2.67
C LEU A 35 4.36 15.35 -3.20
N CYS A 36 3.54 14.63 -2.43
CA CYS A 36 2.90 13.41 -2.90
C CYS A 36 1.85 13.78 -3.95
N THR A 37 2.04 13.27 -5.17
CA THR A 37 1.13 13.53 -6.31
C THR A 37 0.32 12.29 -6.69
N ILE A 38 0.82 11.10 -6.34
CA ILE A 38 0.09 9.84 -6.44
C ILE A 38 0.24 9.11 -5.12
N ASP A 39 -0.88 8.91 -4.43
CA ASP A 39 -1.02 8.08 -3.25
C ASP A 39 -1.80 6.81 -3.62
N ASN A 40 -1.08 5.75 -3.94
CA ASN A 40 -1.67 4.44 -4.20
C ASN A 40 -1.21 3.43 -3.16
N SER A 41 -1.99 3.30 -2.09
CA SER A 41 -1.76 2.30 -1.05
C SER A 41 -1.98 0.85 -1.48
N TYR A 42 -2.57 0.59 -2.65
CA TYR A 42 -2.86 -0.75 -3.19
C TYR A 42 -1.77 -1.26 -4.15
N GLY A 43 -0.90 -0.37 -4.64
CA GLY A 43 0.12 -0.73 -5.63
C GLY A 43 -0.51 -1.31 -6.90
N THR A 44 0.04 -2.41 -7.40
CA THR A 44 -0.49 -3.09 -8.60
C THR A 44 -1.64 -4.05 -8.29
N SER A 45 -1.93 -4.35 -7.02
CA SER A 45 -3.03 -5.25 -6.64
C SER A 45 -4.40 -4.76 -7.08
N VAL A 46 -4.52 -3.47 -7.43
CA VAL A 46 -5.73 -2.90 -8.06
C VAL A 46 -6.08 -3.59 -9.38
N LEU A 47 -5.09 -4.07 -10.13
CA LEU A 47 -5.29 -4.75 -11.42
C LEU A 47 -5.81 -6.18 -11.25
N ASP A 48 -5.50 -6.81 -10.12
CA ASP A 48 -5.96 -8.16 -9.81
C ASP A 48 -7.45 -8.18 -9.48
N ALA A 49 -8.00 -7.08 -8.96
CA ALA A 49 -9.41 -6.92 -8.61
C ALA A 49 -10.33 -6.68 -9.82
N GLU A 50 -9.81 -6.16 -10.93
CA GLU A 50 -10.57 -5.93 -12.18
C GLU A 50 -10.82 -7.22 -12.98
N SER A 51 -10.11 -8.31 -12.64
CA SER A 51 -10.16 -9.59 -13.37
C SER A 51 -11.06 -10.65 -12.70
N ALA A 52 -11.84 -10.27 -11.68
CA ALA A 52 -12.68 -11.17 -10.87
C ALA A 52 -14.18 -10.86 -10.99
#